data_AF-A0A956KWK5-F1
#
_entry.id   AF-A0A956KWK5-F1
#
_cell.length_a   1.000
_cell.length_b   1.000
_cell.length_c   1.000
_cell.angle_alpha   90.00
_cell.angle_beta   90.00
_cell.angle_gamma   90.00
#
_symmetry.space_group_name_H-M   'P 1'
#
loop_
_entity.id
_entity.type
_entity.pdbx_description
1 polymer ?
#
loop_
_entity_poly.entity_id
_entity_poly.type
_entity_poly.pdbx_seq_one_letter_code
_entity_poly.pdbx_strand_id
1 'polypeptide(L)'
;MARPQVLLLLAVAACGRSAVDPFGAGGGGGDAWGADDGDDRGGRDERGGADGADDGADDSADGGDGTVQTCEQIDFLFVIDDSNSMGNNQAKLAANYRVILDGVWASIDTIDSMHLGVITTDAYAFNSPGCQTLGGLVSVTGGLGSSAANCGPFSSGESYMTEEDDLDIAFPCAARVGIAGSGSEQPLLASISALTPPLTSEGGCNESFLRRNALLVLVFLTDEDAAMDPQEAALIVTELKPRGVDDVVAVVVAHGSDGQCPLNGSATVAHRLEAFAGWFPHAFVGPICAQYYDEMFDDVVAAIQGACPG
;
A
#
# COMPACT_ATOMS: atom_id res chain seq x y z
N MET A 1 -0.21 59.45 -29.65
CA MET A 1 -1.41 59.33 -30.51
C MET A 1 -1.38 57.93 -31.10
N ALA A 2 -2.36 57.04 -31.05
CA ALA A 2 -3.58 56.84 -30.28
C ALA A 2 -3.77 55.30 -30.26
N ARG A 3 -4.17 54.73 -29.11
CA ARG A 3 -4.49 53.31 -28.94
C ARG A 3 -5.89 53.01 -29.51
N PRO A 4 -6.16 51.83 -30.09
CA PRO A 4 -7.52 51.33 -30.21
C PRO A 4 -7.92 50.57 -28.92
N GLN A 5 -9.06 50.96 -28.36
CA GLN A 5 -9.83 50.23 -27.35
C GLN A 5 -10.86 49.30 -28.05
N VAL A 6 -11.63 48.55 -27.24
CA VAL A 6 -12.94 47.87 -27.53
C VAL A 6 -12.76 46.35 -27.73
N LEU A 7 -13.46 45.41 -27.07
CA LEU A 7 -14.63 45.44 -26.15
C LEU A 7 -14.60 44.18 -25.27
N LEU A 8 -14.95 44.32 -24.00
CA LEU A 8 -15.21 43.25 -23.04
C LEU A 8 -16.68 42.81 -23.18
N LEU A 9 -16.94 41.52 -23.41
CA LEU A 9 -18.29 40.94 -23.39
C LEU A 9 -18.45 40.08 -22.12
N LEU A 10 -19.15 40.64 -21.13
CA LEU A 10 -19.75 39.89 -20.02
C LEU A 10 -21.02 39.20 -20.54
N ALA A 11 -21.14 37.89 -20.30
CA ALA A 11 -22.42 37.19 -20.34
C ALA A 11 -22.77 36.72 -18.93
N VAL A 12 -23.79 37.36 -18.35
CA VAL A 12 -24.49 36.90 -17.15
C VAL A 12 -25.85 36.36 -17.60
N ALA A 13 -26.14 35.10 -17.29
CA ALA A 13 -27.49 34.55 -17.37
C ALA A 13 -27.79 33.82 -16.05
N ALA A 14 -28.91 34.20 -15.44
CA ALA A 14 -29.37 33.73 -14.14
C ALA A 14 -30.66 32.89 -14.27
N CYS A 15 -30.86 32.05 -13.26
CA CYS A 15 -32.10 31.47 -12.73
C CYS A 15 -32.80 30.31 -13.46
N GLY A 16 -32.92 29.21 -12.70
CA GLY A 16 -33.92 28.14 -12.88
C GLY A 16 -33.85 27.14 -11.73
N ARG A 17 -34.43 27.48 -10.56
CA ARG A 17 -34.69 26.57 -9.44
C ARG A 17 -35.99 25.79 -9.71
N SER A 18 -36.00 24.48 -9.47
CA SER A 18 -37.23 23.75 -9.13
C SER A 18 -36.98 22.86 -7.91
N ALA A 19 -37.88 23.02 -6.95
CA ALA A 19 -37.94 22.36 -5.66
C ALA A 19 -38.61 20.98 -5.78
N VAL A 20 -38.23 20.06 -4.89
CA VAL A 20 -39.12 19.02 -4.37
C VAL A 20 -38.77 18.78 -2.91
N ASP A 21 -39.74 19.08 -2.05
CA ASP A 21 -39.71 18.97 -0.59
C ASP A 21 -40.06 17.54 -0.10
N PRO A 22 -39.84 17.24 1.20
CA PRO A 22 -39.84 15.91 1.79
C PRO A 22 -41.14 15.53 2.54
N PHE A 23 -41.17 14.29 3.05
CA PHE A 23 -42.14 13.67 3.99
C PHE A 23 -43.46 13.13 3.44
N GLY A 24 -43.68 11.83 3.67
CA GLY A 24 -44.97 11.14 3.57
C GLY A 24 -44.92 9.80 4.29
N ALA A 25 -45.41 9.78 5.53
CA ALA A 25 -45.53 8.62 6.41
C ALA A 25 -46.82 7.81 6.16
N GLY A 26 -46.82 6.55 6.61
CA GLY A 26 -47.99 5.68 6.80
C GLY A 26 -47.73 4.27 6.29
N GLY A 27 -47.77 3.18 7.05
CA GLY A 27 -48.42 2.91 8.33
C GLY A 27 -49.47 1.80 8.15
N GLY A 28 -49.21 0.61 8.72
CA GLY A 28 -50.11 -0.55 8.81
C GLY A 28 -49.31 -1.86 8.64
N GLY A 29 -49.15 -2.76 9.61
CA GLY A 29 -49.96 -3.08 10.79
C GLY A 29 -50.71 -4.39 10.53
N GLY A 30 -50.31 -5.50 11.19
CA GLY A 30 -50.98 -6.81 11.06
C GLY A 30 -50.10 -8.03 11.43
N ASP A 31 -49.90 -8.27 12.74
CA ASP A 31 -50.13 -9.52 13.51
C ASP A 31 -50.18 -10.89 12.77
N ALA A 32 -49.86 -12.07 13.33
CA ALA A 32 -49.48 -12.55 14.65
C ALA A 32 -49.05 -14.03 14.51
N TRP A 33 -48.47 -14.54 15.59
CA TRP A 33 -47.95 -15.88 15.86
C TRP A 33 -48.98 -17.01 15.73
N GLY A 34 -48.51 -18.20 15.32
CA GLY A 34 -49.23 -19.47 15.43
C GLY A 34 -48.28 -20.65 15.24
N ALA A 35 -48.08 -21.42 16.31
CA ALA A 35 -47.33 -22.68 16.35
C ALA A 35 -48.12 -23.84 15.70
N ASP A 36 -47.43 -24.86 15.23
CA ASP A 36 -47.90 -26.25 15.36
C ASP A 36 -46.74 -27.25 15.28
N ASP A 37 -46.80 -28.22 16.18
CA ASP A 37 -45.90 -29.36 16.37
C ASP A 37 -46.11 -30.45 15.30
N GLY A 38 -45.09 -31.27 15.05
CA GLY A 38 -45.20 -32.44 14.19
C GLY A 38 -43.98 -33.34 14.23
N ASP A 39 -43.88 -34.14 15.30
CA ASP A 39 -43.07 -35.36 15.39
C ASP A 39 -43.36 -36.29 14.19
N ASP A 40 -42.32 -36.85 13.56
CA ASP A 40 -42.45 -38.18 12.99
C ASP A 40 -41.17 -39.02 13.15
N ARG A 41 -41.39 -40.25 13.60
CA ARG A 41 -40.39 -41.22 14.05
C ARG A 41 -40.15 -42.27 12.97
N GLY A 42 -38.89 -42.65 12.81
CA GLY A 42 -38.47 -43.94 12.24
C GLY A 42 -37.00 -43.88 11.86
N GLY A 43 -36.07 -44.71 12.33
CA GLY A 43 -36.17 -45.99 13.02
C GLY A 43 -35.30 -47.02 12.31
N ARG A 44 -34.05 -47.22 12.81
CA ARG A 44 -33.16 -48.40 12.69
C ARG A 44 -32.69 -48.81 11.27
N ASP A 45 -31.50 -49.36 11.03
CA ASP A 45 -30.79 -50.45 11.72
C ASP A 45 -29.25 -50.34 11.62
N GLU A 46 -28.59 -50.95 12.60
CA GLU A 46 -27.14 -51.16 12.75
C GLU A 46 -26.63 -52.35 11.90
N ARG A 47 -25.33 -52.30 11.54
CA ARG A 47 -24.36 -53.41 11.34
C ARG A 47 -23.03 -52.76 10.93
N GLY A 48 -21.90 -52.89 11.62
CA GLY A 48 -21.27 -54.11 12.14
C GLY A 48 -20.12 -54.49 11.18
N GLY A 49 -18.87 -54.20 11.56
CA GLY A 49 -17.69 -54.14 10.68
C GLY A 49 -17.05 -55.47 10.25
N ALA A 50 -15.97 -55.36 9.46
CA ALA A 50 -14.63 -55.94 9.68
C ALA A 50 -13.81 -56.05 8.35
N ASP A 51 -12.50 -55.76 8.47
CA ASP A 51 -11.34 -56.33 7.75
C ASP A 51 -10.92 -55.84 6.35
N GLY A 52 -9.82 -55.03 6.31
CA GLY A 52 -8.49 -55.43 5.81
C GLY A 52 -8.15 -55.42 4.30
N ALA A 53 -7.21 -54.53 3.90
CA ALA A 53 -6.14 -54.59 2.86
C ALA A 53 -5.90 -53.15 2.35
N ASP A 54 -4.83 -52.44 2.72
CA ASP A 54 -3.43 -52.49 2.27
C ASP A 54 -3.18 -52.29 0.76
N ASP A 55 -2.15 -51.47 0.49
CA ASP A 55 -1.49 -51.10 -0.77
C ASP A 55 -2.05 -49.95 -1.63
N GLY A 56 -1.32 -48.82 -1.63
CA GLY A 56 -1.30 -47.92 -2.79
C GLY A 56 -0.94 -46.47 -2.48
N ALA A 57 0.35 -46.19 -2.34
CA ALA A 57 0.96 -44.87 -2.20
C ALA A 57 0.45 -43.80 -3.18
N ASP A 58 0.16 -42.62 -2.65
CA ASP A 58 0.47 -41.33 -3.27
C ASP A 58 0.69 -40.30 -2.14
N ASP A 59 1.78 -40.50 -1.39
CA ASP A 59 2.39 -39.42 -0.61
C ASP A 59 3.09 -38.48 -1.60
N SER A 60 2.32 -37.67 -2.30
CA SER A 60 2.82 -36.39 -2.83
C SER A 60 2.81 -35.36 -1.71
N ALA A 61 3.46 -35.71 -0.60
CA ALA A 61 4.03 -34.75 0.31
C ALA A 61 5.33 -34.28 -0.33
N ASP A 62 5.25 -33.21 -1.13
CA ASP A 62 6.42 -32.38 -1.41
C ASP A 62 6.80 -31.66 -0.12
N GLY A 63 7.34 -32.45 0.81
CA GLY A 63 8.13 -32.00 1.93
C GLY A 63 9.48 -31.56 1.40
N GLY A 64 9.46 -30.47 0.63
CA GLY A 64 10.61 -29.59 0.53
C GLY A 64 10.82 -28.99 1.91
N ASP A 65 11.67 -29.62 2.71
CA ASP A 65 12.50 -28.96 3.72
C ASP A 65 13.43 -27.97 2.99
N GLY A 66 12.82 -26.96 2.38
CA GLY A 66 13.49 -25.76 1.96
C GLY A 66 13.63 -24.95 3.22
N THR A 67 14.75 -25.10 3.92
CA THR A 67 15.25 -24.01 4.74
C THR A 67 15.13 -22.76 3.88
N VAL A 68 14.17 -21.86 4.17
CA VAL A 68 14.02 -20.57 3.49
C VAL A 68 15.25 -19.78 3.92
N GLN A 69 16.32 -20.00 3.17
CA GLN A 69 17.64 -19.47 3.40
C GLN A 69 17.69 -18.18 2.60
N THR A 70 17.83 -17.10 3.36
CA THR A 70 18.39 -15.82 2.94
C THR A 70 17.45 -14.88 2.19
N CYS A 71 17.64 -13.58 2.45
CA CYS A 71 16.99 -12.49 1.73
C CYS A 71 17.54 -12.42 0.30
N GLU A 72 17.20 -13.39 -0.55
CA GLU A 72 17.57 -13.39 -1.97
C GLU A 72 16.72 -12.40 -2.76
N GLN A 73 15.51 -12.15 -2.29
CA GLN A 73 14.53 -11.32 -2.97
C GLN A 73 13.95 -10.31 -1.99
N ILE A 74 13.88 -9.04 -2.42
CA ILE A 74 13.28 -7.96 -1.62
C ILE A 74 12.28 -7.17 -2.47
N ASP A 75 11.08 -6.96 -1.94
CA ASP A 75 10.06 -6.10 -2.55
C ASP A 75 9.89 -4.84 -1.70
N PHE A 76 10.25 -3.68 -2.25
CA PHE A 76 9.99 -2.39 -1.63
C PHE A 76 8.68 -1.81 -2.17
N LEU A 77 7.76 -1.47 -1.28
CA LEU A 77 6.57 -0.69 -1.61
C LEU A 77 6.65 0.66 -0.91
N PHE A 78 6.87 1.72 -1.69
CA PHE A 78 6.85 3.09 -1.22
C PHE A 78 5.42 3.65 -1.31
N VAL A 79 4.85 3.97 -0.15
CA VAL A 79 3.55 4.59 0.03
C VAL A 79 3.78 6.07 0.30
N ILE A 80 3.58 6.89 -0.73
CA ILE A 80 3.93 8.30 -0.69
C ILE A 80 2.65 9.14 -0.67
N ASP A 81 2.50 9.92 0.38
CA ASP A 81 1.45 10.91 0.46
C ASP A 81 1.63 12.02 -0.59
N ASP A 82 0.55 12.25 -1.35
CA ASP A 82 0.42 13.21 -2.43
C ASP A 82 -0.38 14.47 -2.06
N SER A 83 -0.58 14.73 -0.76
CA SER A 83 -1.20 15.92 -0.21
C SER A 83 -0.32 17.19 -0.39
N ASN A 84 -0.91 18.37 -0.10
CA ASN A 84 -0.31 19.66 -0.44
C ASN A 84 1.05 19.92 0.24
N SER A 85 1.23 19.43 1.46
CA SER A 85 2.41 19.62 2.32
C SER A 85 3.63 18.81 1.84
N MET A 86 3.41 17.78 1.02
CA MET A 86 4.40 16.72 0.83
C MET A 86 5.49 17.00 -0.19
N GLY A 87 5.39 18.07 -0.98
CA GLY A 87 6.34 18.33 -2.07
C GLY A 87 7.82 18.36 -1.63
N ASN A 88 8.11 18.92 -0.46
CA ASN A 88 9.48 18.95 0.07
C ASN A 88 9.93 17.57 0.57
N ASN A 89 9.04 16.79 1.19
CA ASN A 89 9.35 15.46 1.72
C ASN A 89 9.56 14.45 0.58
N GLN A 90 8.74 14.53 -0.47
CA GLN A 90 8.95 13.77 -1.72
C GLN A 90 10.31 14.08 -2.35
N ALA A 91 10.72 15.35 -2.38
CA ALA A 91 12.03 15.75 -2.90
C ALA A 91 13.20 15.21 -2.04
N LYS A 92 13.07 15.20 -0.71
CA LYS A 92 14.06 14.60 0.20
C LYS A 92 14.18 13.09 -0.02
N LEU A 93 13.06 12.38 -0.15
CA LEU A 93 13.07 10.95 -0.44
C LEU A 93 13.74 10.66 -1.78
N ALA A 94 13.32 11.36 -2.85
CA ALA A 94 13.88 11.20 -4.19
C ALA A 94 15.38 11.51 -4.27
N ALA A 95 15.91 12.33 -3.36
CA ALA A 95 17.35 12.64 -3.30
C ALA A 95 18.16 11.61 -2.49
N ASN A 96 17.55 10.86 -1.57
CA ASN A 96 18.27 10.03 -0.58
C ASN A 96 17.93 8.53 -0.62
N TYR A 97 16.90 8.11 -1.36
CA TYR A 97 16.50 6.69 -1.46
C TYR A 97 17.64 5.78 -1.91
N ARG A 98 18.60 6.28 -2.71
CA ARG A 98 19.76 5.51 -3.14
C ARG A 98 20.60 5.03 -1.99
N VAL A 99 20.76 5.89 -0.98
CA VAL A 99 21.50 5.53 0.22
C VAL A 99 20.85 4.28 0.81
N ILE A 100 19.53 4.28 1.01
CA ILE A 100 18.75 3.12 1.50
C ILE A 100 19.01 1.87 0.66
N LEU A 101 18.83 1.95 -0.66
CA LEU A 101 18.96 0.79 -1.53
C LEU A 101 20.39 0.25 -1.60
N ASP A 102 21.38 1.12 -1.77
CA ASP A 102 22.80 0.75 -1.81
C ASP A 102 23.26 0.16 -0.48
N GLY A 103 22.74 0.69 0.62
CA GLY A 103 22.94 0.13 1.95
C GLY A 103 22.43 -1.27 2.08
N VAL A 104 21.17 -1.48 1.73
CA VAL A 104 20.54 -2.81 1.76
C VAL A 104 21.38 -3.80 0.95
N TRP A 105 21.75 -3.47 -0.29
CA TRP A 105 22.63 -4.31 -1.12
C TRP A 105 24.00 -4.58 -0.51
N ALA A 106 24.66 -3.56 0.04
CA ALA A 106 25.99 -3.70 0.62
C ALA A 106 25.97 -4.47 1.95
N SER A 107 24.82 -4.56 2.58
CA SER A 107 24.65 -5.05 3.94
C SER A 107 24.12 -6.48 4.00
N ILE A 108 23.57 -6.98 2.89
CA ILE A 108 22.99 -8.32 2.75
C ILE A 108 23.56 -8.94 1.48
N ASP A 109 24.62 -9.73 1.64
CA ASP A 109 25.38 -10.35 0.54
C ASP A 109 24.56 -11.36 -0.29
N THR A 110 23.36 -11.71 0.17
CA THR A 110 22.52 -12.75 -0.43
C THR A 110 21.46 -12.19 -1.36
N ILE A 111 21.23 -10.88 -1.40
CA ILE A 111 20.20 -10.32 -2.29
C ILE A 111 20.63 -10.55 -3.73
N ASP A 112 19.72 -11.11 -4.51
CA ASP A 112 19.89 -11.39 -5.94
C ASP A 112 18.99 -10.50 -6.80
N SER A 113 17.81 -10.11 -6.29
CA SER A 113 16.84 -9.32 -7.07
C SER A 113 15.90 -8.48 -6.22
N MET A 114 15.45 -7.35 -6.77
CA MET A 114 14.49 -6.47 -6.12
C MET A 114 13.32 -6.08 -6.99
N HIS A 115 12.17 -5.87 -6.36
CA HIS A 115 11.08 -5.10 -6.94
C HIS A 115 10.93 -3.79 -6.19
N LEU A 116 10.74 -2.69 -6.91
CA LEU A 116 10.55 -1.36 -6.35
C LEU A 116 9.24 -0.75 -6.89
N GLY A 117 8.24 -0.66 -6.02
CA GLY A 117 6.93 -0.11 -6.33
C GLY A 117 6.68 1.23 -5.64
N VAL A 118 5.99 2.14 -6.30
CA VAL A 118 5.50 3.39 -5.71
C VAL A 118 3.99 3.45 -5.86
N ILE A 119 3.29 3.80 -4.78
CA ILE A 119 1.85 4.11 -4.77
C ILE A 119 1.62 5.45 -4.06
N THR A 120 0.43 6.03 -4.24
CA THR A 120 -0.01 7.18 -3.43
C THR A 120 -1.00 6.77 -2.36
N THR A 121 -1.34 7.70 -1.47
CA THR A 121 -2.39 7.57 -0.45
C THR A 121 -3.80 7.75 -1.01
N ASP A 122 -3.94 7.89 -2.33
CA ASP A 122 -5.16 8.20 -3.07
C ASP A 122 -5.36 7.27 -4.27
N ALA A 123 -6.56 7.34 -4.87
CA ALA A 123 -6.77 6.81 -6.21
C ALA A 123 -6.09 7.72 -7.24
N TYR A 124 -4.83 7.41 -7.57
CA TYR A 124 -3.94 8.32 -8.29
C TYR A 124 -4.42 8.62 -9.73
N ALA A 125 -5.02 9.80 -9.92
CA ALA A 125 -5.74 10.15 -11.14
C ALA A 125 -4.85 10.33 -12.39
N PHE A 126 -3.54 10.51 -12.21
CA PHE A 126 -2.60 10.71 -13.31
C PHE A 126 -1.96 9.43 -13.82
N ASN A 127 -2.21 8.30 -13.16
CA ASN A 127 -1.68 7.03 -13.59
C ASN A 127 -2.26 6.59 -14.94
N SER A 128 -1.63 5.56 -15.52
CA SER A 128 -2.09 4.92 -16.74
C SER A 128 -3.58 4.55 -16.67
N PRO A 129 -4.38 4.77 -17.74
CA PRO A 129 -5.79 4.41 -17.77
C PRO A 129 -6.02 2.95 -17.37
N GLY A 130 -6.98 2.71 -16.48
CA GLY A 130 -7.20 1.39 -15.87
C GLY A 130 -6.50 1.20 -14.53
N CYS A 131 -5.48 2.01 -14.21
CA CYS A 131 -4.72 1.97 -12.97
C CYS A 131 -4.84 3.22 -12.10
N GLN A 132 -5.89 4.01 -12.33
CA GLN A 132 -6.26 5.19 -11.56
C GLN A 132 -7.13 4.78 -10.35
N THR A 133 -6.58 3.90 -9.52
CA THR A 133 -7.25 3.28 -8.37
C THR A 133 -6.34 3.34 -7.16
N LEU A 134 -6.93 3.25 -5.97
CA LEU A 134 -6.17 3.21 -4.72
C LEU A 134 -5.24 1.99 -4.74
N GLY A 135 -3.95 2.21 -4.47
CA GLY A 135 -2.92 1.15 -4.49
C GLY A 135 -2.41 0.78 -5.88
N GLY A 136 -2.86 1.41 -6.97
CA GLY A 136 -2.28 1.18 -8.30
C GLY A 136 -0.86 1.72 -8.39
N LEU A 137 0.08 0.87 -8.83
CA LEU A 137 1.50 1.25 -8.97
C LEU A 137 1.69 2.39 -9.98
N VAL A 138 2.48 3.39 -9.58
CA VAL A 138 2.75 4.61 -10.34
C VAL A 138 3.71 4.32 -11.49
N SER A 139 3.21 4.42 -12.72
CA SER A 139 4.01 4.36 -13.96
C SER A 139 4.04 5.69 -14.73
N VAL A 140 3.10 6.59 -14.40
CA VAL A 140 2.96 7.93 -14.99
C VAL A 140 2.61 8.90 -13.88
N THR A 141 3.26 10.06 -13.85
CA THR A 141 2.98 11.13 -12.89
C THR A 141 2.38 12.35 -13.54
N GLY A 142 1.63 13.14 -12.75
CA GLY A 142 1.02 14.36 -13.23
C GLY A 142 0.54 15.27 -12.11
N GLY A 143 0.03 16.44 -12.49
CA GLY A 143 -0.43 17.44 -11.53
C GLY A 143 0.70 18.28 -10.94
N LEU A 144 0.30 19.21 -10.07
CA LEU A 144 1.21 20.18 -9.46
C LEU A 144 2.24 19.47 -8.57
N GLY A 145 3.51 19.88 -8.66
CA GLY A 145 4.60 19.36 -7.81
C GLY A 145 5.19 18.02 -8.25
N SER A 146 4.50 17.29 -9.14
CA SER A 146 4.95 16.00 -9.66
C SER A 146 6.13 16.12 -10.64
N SER A 147 6.67 14.97 -11.06
CA SER A 147 7.61 14.90 -12.18
C SER A 147 6.94 15.13 -13.56
N ALA A 148 5.60 15.04 -13.65
CA ALA A 148 4.80 15.24 -14.87
C ALA A 148 5.32 14.46 -16.09
N ALA A 149 5.64 13.18 -15.88
CA ALA A 149 6.34 12.34 -16.85
C ALA A 149 5.79 10.91 -16.87
N ASN A 150 6.03 10.22 -17.99
CA ASN A 150 5.97 8.77 -18.01
C ASN A 150 7.27 8.25 -17.38
N CYS A 151 7.16 7.48 -16.31
CA CYS A 151 8.32 6.97 -15.58
C CYS A 151 8.80 5.62 -16.09
N GLY A 152 7.92 4.90 -16.80
CA GLY A 152 8.26 3.71 -17.58
C GLY A 152 8.46 3.98 -19.09
N PRO A 153 8.54 2.92 -19.91
CA PRO A 153 8.46 1.51 -19.50
C PRO A 153 9.64 1.11 -18.62
N PHE A 154 9.38 0.34 -17.57
CA PHE A 154 10.41 -0.28 -16.74
C PHE A 154 10.95 -1.55 -17.40
N SER A 155 12.13 -2.01 -16.97
CA SER A 155 12.87 -3.12 -17.59
C SER A 155 12.07 -4.43 -17.63
N SER A 156 11.27 -4.70 -16.60
CA SER A 156 10.39 -5.89 -16.53
C SER A 156 9.22 -5.85 -17.52
N GLY A 157 8.84 -4.65 -18.00
CA GLY A 157 7.59 -4.41 -18.73
C GLY A 157 6.37 -4.23 -17.82
N GLU A 158 6.53 -4.40 -16.51
CA GLU A 158 5.47 -4.22 -15.50
C GLU A 158 5.42 -2.78 -14.98
N SER A 159 4.54 -2.50 -14.01
CA SER A 159 4.37 -1.18 -13.38
C SER A 159 5.31 -0.92 -12.19
N TYR A 160 6.33 -1.77 -11.98
CA TYR A 160 7.35 -1.61 -10.94
C TYR A 160 8.76 -1.67 -11.55
N MET A 161 9.72 -1.11 -10.83
CA MET A 161 11.13 -1.11 -11.22
C MET A 161 11.85 -2.35 -10.66
N THR A 162 12.93 -2.76 -11.32
CA THR A 162 13.86 -3.79 -10.85
C THR A 162 15.29 -3.25 -10.76
N GLU A 163 16.23 -4.09 -10.32
CA GLU A 163 17.67 -3.80 -10.36
C GLU A 163 18.23 -3.55 -11.77
N GLU A 164 17.49 -3.94 -12.82
CA GLU A 164 17.90 -3.73 -14.22
C GLU A 164 17.52 -2.33 -14.75
N ASP A 165 16.68 -1.58 -14.03
CA ASP A 165 16.31 -0.22 -14.38
C ASP A 165 17.43 0.79 -14.05
N ASP A 166 17.48 1.90 -14.81
CA ASP A 166 18.19 3.10 -14.35
C ASP A 166 17.36 3.75 -13.24
N LEU A 167 17.53 3.20 -12.04
CA LEU A 167 16.76 3.63 -10.89
C LEU A 167 17.02 5.13 -10.60
N ASP A 168 18.17 5.73 -11.01
CA ASP A 168 18.53 7.14 -10.75
C ASP A 168 17.61 8.10 -11.51
N ILE A 169 16.95 7.56 -12.54
CA ILE A 169 15.94 8.23 -13.34
C ILE A 169 14.55 7.74 -12.93
N ALA A 170 14.36 6.42 -12.87
CA ALA A 170 13.04 5.81 -12.73
C ALA A 170 12.39 6.11 -11.37
N PHE A 171 13.12 5.93 -10.27
CA PHE A 171 12.53 6.11 -8.94
C PHE A 171 12.23 7.58 -8.62
N PRO A 172 13.13 8.56 -8.84
CA PRO A 172 12.80 9.97 -8.62
C PRO A 172 11.65 10.46 -9.51
N CYS A 173 11.47 9.86 -10.69
CA CYS A 173 10.28 10.09 -11.50
C CYS A 173 9.03 9.62 -10.78
N ALA A 174 8.96 8.33 -10.40
CA ALA A 174 7.77 7.73 -9.81
C ALA A 174 7.47 8.28 -8.40
N ALA A 175 8.49 8.59 -7.60
CA ALA A 175 8.36 9.06 -6.22
C ALA A 175 7.88 10.53 -6.11
N ARG A 176 8.00 11.31 -7.18
CA ARG A 176 7.47 12.68 -7.25
C ARG A 176 6.06 12.66 -7.82
N VAL A 177 5.13 12.18 -7.01
CA VAL A 177 3.72 11.95 -7.34
C VAL A 177 2.90 13.23 -7.37
N GLY A 178 3.40 14.32 -6.79
CA GLY A 178 2.70 15.61 -6.76
C GLY A 178 1.97 15.88 -5.46
N ILE A 179 1.29 17.02 -5.41
CA ILE A 179 0.77 17.62 -4.17
C ILE A 179 -0.73 17.99 -4.27
N ALA A 180 -1.44 17.28 -5.13
CA ALA A 180 -2.84 17.53 -5.47
C ALA A 180 -3.79 16.45 -4.96
N GLY A 181 -3.30 15.53 -4.14
CA GLY A 181 -4.04 14.49 -3.46
C GLY A 181 -5.02 15.02 -2.41
N SER A 182 -5.77 14.10 -1.84
CA SER A 182 -6.73 14.33 -0.77
C SER A 182 -6.02 14.69 0.53
N GLY A 183 -6.63 15.53 1.36
CA GLY A 183 -6.22 15.71 2.76
C GLY A 183 -6.80 14.65 3.71
N SER A 184 -7.43 13.61 3.17
CA SER A 184 -7.92 12.44 3.91
C SER A 184 -7.18 11.22 3.39
N GLU A 185 -5.95 11.07 3.84
CA GLU A 185 -5.00 10.08 3.35
C GLU A 185 -5.32 8.67 3.86
N GLN A 186 -4.95 7.66 3.05
CA GLN A 186 -5.25 6.26 3.35
C GLN A 186 -4.01 5.36 3.19
N PRO A 187 -2.89 5.62 3.90
CA PRO A 187 -1.63 4.90 3.68
C PRO A 187 -1.75 3.38 3.87
N LEU A 188 -2.38 2.93 4.97
CA LEU A 188 -2.54 1.50 5.23
C LEU A 188 -3.45 0.82 4.21
N LEU A 189 -4.62 1.40 3.92
CA LEU A 189 -5.55 0.83 2.94
C LEU A 189 -4.96 0.82 1.52
N ALA A 190 -4.20 1.85 1.14
CA ALA A 190 -3.49 1.91 -0.13
C ALA A 190 -2.46 0.79 -0.26
N SER A 191 -1.65 0.58 0.79
CA SER A 191 -0.65 -0.50 0.82
C SER A 191 -1.29 -1.89 0.68
N ILE A 192 -2.39 -2.14 1.38
CA ILE A 192 -3.13 -3.41 1.29
C ILE A 192 -3.73 -3.61 -0.09
N SER A 193 -4.37 -2.57 -0.64
CA SER A 193 -4.93 -2.63 -1.99
C SER A 193 -3.87 -2.94 -3.03
N ALA A 194 -2.66 -2.37 -2.87
CA ALA A 194 -1.55 -2.61 -3.77
C ALA A 194 -1.02 -4.05 -3.76
N LEU A 195 -1.23 -4.76 -2.64
CA LEU A 195 -0.67 -6.08 -2.40
C LEU A 195 -1.70 -7.21 -2.55
N THR A 196 -2.95 -6.89 -2.87
CA THR A 196 -4.05 -7.86 -2.92
C THR A 196 -4.82 -7.82 -4.25
N PRO A 197 -5.52 -8.91 -4.62
CA PRO A 197 -6.46 -8.89 -5.74
C PRO A 197 -7.53 -7.80 -5.57
N PRO A 198 -7.95 -7.14 -6.67
CA PRO A 198 -7.65 -7.50 -8.06
C PRO A 198 -6.36 -6.92 -8.62
N LEU A 199 -5.64 -6.06 -7.90
CA LEU A 199 -4.47 -5.36 -8.47
C LEU A 199 -3.31 -6.30 -8.76
N THR A 200 -3.12 -7.32 -7.93
CA THR A 200 -2.06 -8.33 -8.12
C THR A 200 -2.47 -9.51 -9.01
N SER A 201 -3.72 -9.52 -9.51
CA SER A 201 -4.19 -10.56 -10.43
C SER A 201 -3.61 -10.38 -11.83
N GLU A 202 -3.70 -11.42 -12.67
CA GLU A 202 -3.32 -11.34 -14.09
C GLU A 202 -4.08 -10.20 -14.80
N GLY A 203 -3.34 -9.34 -15.51
CA GLY A 203 -3.82 -8.11 -16.13
C GLY A 203 -4.12 -6.96 -15.15
N GLY A 204 -3.84 -7.16 -13.86
CA GLY A 204 -3.97 -6.16 -12.82
C GLY A 204 -2.82 -5.16 -12.83
N CYS A 205 -3.04 -3.98 -12.26
CA CYS A 205 -2.06 -2.89 -12.28
C CYS A 205 -0.74 -3.20 -11.56
N ASN A 206 -0.79 -4.17 -10.64
CA ASN A 206 0.33 -4.58 -9.80
C ASN A 206 0.64 -6.07 -10.01
N GLU A 207 0.27 -6.60 -11.17
CA GLU A 207 0.63 -7.95 -11.59
C GLU A 207 2.12 -8.17 -11.37
N SER A 208 2.44 -9.36 -10.84
CA SER A 208 3.83 -9.80 -10.60
C SER A 208 4.67 -8.94 -9.63
N PHE A 209 4.12 -7.90 -8.99
CA PHE A 209 4.88 -7.08 -8.05
C PHE A 209 5.23 -7.82 -6.75
N LEU A 210 4.23 -8.38 -6.06
CA LEU A 210 4.46 -9.01 -4.76
C LEU A 210 4.91 -10.46 -4.93
N ARG A 211 6.13 -10.78 -4.51
CA ARG A 211 6.69 -12.13 -4.52
C ARG A 211 6.47 -12.81 -3.18
N ARG A 212 6.02 -14.07 -3.23
CA ARG A 212 5.70 -14.85 -2.01
C ARG A 212 6.92 -15.08 -1.12
N ASN A 213 8.09 -15.32 -1.71
CA ASN A 213 9.33 -15.68 -1.00
C ASN A 213 10.31 -14.50 -0.87
N ALA A 214 9.87 -13.26 -1.12
CA ALA A 214 10.68 -12.06 -0.93
C ALA A 214 10.41 -11.42 0.43
N LEU A 215 11.40 -10.76 1.01
CA LEU A 215 11.18 -9.82 2.12
C LEU A 215 10.35 -8.64 1.61
N LEU A 216 9.26 -8.28 2.29
CA LEU A 216 8.48 -7.09 1.95
C LEU A 216 8.89 -5.92 2.86
N VAL A 217 9.34 -4.84 2.25
CA VAL A 217 9.64 -3.58 2.94
C VAL A 217 8.57 -2.55 2.59
N LEU A 218 7.73 -2.21 3.56
CA LEU A 218 6.71 -1.16 3.43
C LEU A 218 7.30 0.16 3.89
N VAL A 219 7.44 1.12 2.98
CA VAL A 219 7.99 2.45 3.28
C VAL A 219 6.88 3.49 3.20
N PHE A 220 6.45 4.02 4.34
CA PHE A 220 5.45 5.07 4.43
C PHE A 220 6.10 6.43 4.57
N LEU A 221 5.69 7.38 3.71
CA LEU A 221 6.07 8.78 3.79
C LEU A 221 4.81 9.64 3.78
N THR A 222 4.43 10.19 4.94
CA THR A 222 3.18 10.98 5.12
C THR A 222 3.29 11.89 6.34
N ASP A 223 2.65 13.07 6.30
CA ASP A 223 2.48 13.92 7.48
C ASP A 223 1.10 13.78 8.17
N GLU A 224 0.34 12.73 7.85
CA GLU A 224 -0.91 12.37 8.49
C GLU A 224 -0.89 10.96 9.13
N ASP A 225 -1.92 10.68 9.93
CA ASP A 225 -2.20 9.36 10.49
C ASP A 225 -2.96 8.44 9.51
N ALA A 226 -2.97 7.14 9.78
CA ALA A 226 -3.82 6.20 9.05
C ALA A 226 -5.28 6.24 9.54
N ALA A 227 -6.25 6.06 8.65
CA ALA A 227 -7.66 5.90 9.07
C ALA A 227 -8.00 4.45 9.53
N MET A 228 -7.24 3.46 9.04
CA MET A 228 -7.48 2.03 9.26
C MET A 228 -6.96 1.53 10.62
N ASP A 229 -7.57 0.47 11.15
CA ASP A 229 -7.07 -0.21 12.35
C ASP A 229 -5.69 -0.86 12.09
N PRO A 230 -4.66 -0.55 12.90
CA PRO A 230 -3.32 -1.09 12.72
C PRO A 230 -3.22 -2.60 12.82
N GLN A 231 -4.00 -3.22 13.72
CA GLN A 231 -3.97 -4.68 13.90
C GLN A 231 -4.56 -5.37 12.69
N GLU A 232 -5.70 -4.90 12.19
CA GLU A 232 -6.32 -5.42 10.97
C GLU A 232 -5.35 -5.32 9.78
N ALA A 233 -4.71 -4.17 9.61
CA ALA A 233 -3.74 -3.98 8.53
C ALA A 233 -2.53 -4.93 8.65
N ALA A 234 -1.97 -5.08 9.86
CA ALA A 234 -0.81 -5.95 10.09
C ALA A 234 -1.14 -7.42 9.84
N LEU A 235 -2.34 -7.88 10.25
CA LEU A 235 -2.81 -9.24 9.98
C LEU A 235 -2.91 -9.51 8.49
N ILE A 236 -3.53 -8.61 7.72
CA ILE A 236 -3.69 -8.78 6.27
C ILE A 236 -2.32 -8.88 5.58
N VAL A 237 -1.39 -7.97 5.87
CA VAL A 237 -0.05 -7.98 5.25
C VAL A 237 0.73 -9.25 5.63
N THR A 238 0.65 -9.66 6.89
CA THR A 238 1.32 -10.87 7.42
C THR A 238 0.84 -12.14 6.70
N GLU A 239 -0.46 -12.24 6.39
CA GLU A 239 -1.03 -13.41 5.70
C GLU A 239 -0.54 -13.55 4.25
N LEU A 240 0.03 -12.51 3.66
CA LEU A 240 0.62 -12.55 2.32
C LEU A 240 1.99 -13.25 2.28
N LYS A 241 2.62 -13.45 3.45
CA LYS A 241 4.00 -13.94 3.56
C LYS A 241 4.10 -15.27 4.32
N PRO A 242 4.96 -16.20 3.87
CA PRO A 242 5.06 -17.53 4.47
C PRO A 242 5.60 -17.52 5.91
N ARG A 243 6.53 -16.61 6.25
CA ARG A 243 7.03 -16.44 7.63
C ARG A 243 6.29 -15.35 8.41
N GLY A 244 5.17 -14.86 7.88
CA GLY A 244 4.33 -13.87 8.55
C GLY A 244 5.10 -12.58 8.86
N VAL A 245 5.12 -12.18 10.13
CA VAL A 245 5.71 -10.91 10.57
C VAL A 245 7.21 -10.85 10.36
N ASP A 246 7.90 -11.99 10.26
CA ASP A 246 9.35 -12.06 10.04
C ASP A 246 9.75 -11.75 8.59
N ASP A 247 8.78 -11.77 7.65
CA ASP A 247 8.97 -11.45 6.22
C ASP A 247 8.56 -10.01 5.87
N VAL A 248 8.25 -9.18 6.87
CA VAL A 248 7.74 -7.83 6.66
C VAL A 248 8.53 -6.84 7.53
N VAL A 249 9.01 -5.78 6.88
CA VAL A 249 9.67 -4.64 7.54
C VAL A 249 8.84 -3.39 7.29
N ALA A 250 8.42 -2.73 8.38
CA ALA A 250 7.71 -1.46 8.29
C ALA A 250 8.68 -0.29 8.53
N VAL A 251 8.81 0.59 7.56
CA VAL A 251 9.59 1.84 7.63
C VAL A 251 8.60 3.01 7.58
N VAL A 252 8.42 3.70 8.70
CA VAL A 252 7.49 4.82 8.82
C VAL A 252 8.27 6.11 8.97
N VAL A 253 8.25 6.95 7.94
CA VAL A 253 8.78 8.32 7.97
C VAL A 253 7.60 9.26 8.04
N ALA A 254 7.21 9.64 9.25
CA ALA A 254 5.98 10.36 9.50
C ALA A 254 6.10 11.43 10.58
N HIS A 255 5.01 12.13 10.85
CA HIS A 255 4.93 13.02 12.00
C HIS A 255 4.78 12.19 13.29
N GLY A 256 5.92 11.91 13.93
CA GLY A 256 6.00 11.04 15.10
C GLY A 256 5.33 11.60 16.37
N SER A 257 4.95 10.70 17.27
CA SER A 257 4.35 11.03 18.57
C SER A 257 5.35 11.48 19.63
N ASP A 258 6.64 11.41 19.31
CA ASP A 258 7.76 11.82 20.15
C ASP A 258 7.92 13.35 20.28
N GLY A 259 7.17 14.12 19.48
CA GLY A 259 7.17 15.57 19.49
C GLY A 259 8.43 16.20 18.89
N GLN A 260 9.26 15.42 18.18
CA GLN A 260 10.47 15.95 17.51
C GLN A 260 10.11 16.88 16.36
N CYS A 261 9.00 16.61 15.67
CA CYS A 261 8.51 17.42 14.57
C CYS A 261 7.48 18.45 15.04
N PRO A 262 7.62 19.74 14.68
CA PRO A 262 6.54 20.71 14.87
C PRO A 262 5.40 20.41 13.90
N LEU A 263 4.17 20.28 14.41
CA LEU A 263 2.96 20.17 13.57
C LEU A 263 2.78 21.48 12.80
N ASN A 264 2.66 21.38 11.47
CA ASN A 264 2.41 22.52 10.60
C ASN A 264 1.19 22.23 9.71
N GLY A 265 0.32 23.22 9.54
CA GLY A 265 -0.84 23.06 8.65
C GLY A 265 -1.87 22.07 9.19
N SER A 266 -2.30 21.12 8.34
CA SER A 266 -3.27 20.07 8.66
C SER A 266 -2.67 18.80 9.24
N ALA A 267 -1.33 18.67 9.21
CA ALA A 267 -0.61 17.47 9.63
C ALA A 267 -1.11 16.91 10.97
N THR A 268 -1.15 15.59 11.07
CA THR A 268 -1.55 14.88 12.29
C THR A 268 -0.47 13.90 12.73
N VAL A 269 -0.44 13.62 14.04
CA VAL A 269 0.49 12.65 14.61
C VAL A 269 0.11 11.24 14.17
N ALA A 270 1.06 10.51 13.59
CA ALA A 270 0.84 9.22 12.93
C ALA A 270 0.74 8.02 13.89
N HIS A 271 -0.07 8.13 14.95
CA HIS A 271 -0.19 7.12 16.01
C HIS A 271 -0.52 5.71 15.51
N ARG A 272 -1.36 5.59 14.49
CA ARG A 272 -1.75 4.29 13.93
C ARG A 272 -0.69 3.71 13.03
N LEU A 273 0.08 4.53 12.31
CA LEU A 273 1.24 4.04 11.55
C LEU A 273 2.35 3.57 12.49
N GLU A 274 2.60 4.28 13.59
CA GLU A 274 3.53 3.84 14.63
C GLU A 274 3.06 2.52 15.27
N ALA A 275 1.77 2.41 15.58
CA ALA A 275 1.20 1.18 16.10
C ALA A 275 1.27 0.02 15.09
N PHE A 276 1.07 0.29 13.80
CA PHE A 276 1.22 -0.69 12.72
C PHE A 276 2.66 -1.19 12.64
N ALA A 277 3.64 -0.28 12.65
CA ALA A 277 5.06 -0.64 12.67
C ALA A 277 5.41 -1.53 13.88
N GLY A 278 4.81 -1.27 15.04
CA GLY A 278 5.01 -2.05 16.26
C GLY A 278 4.51 -3.51 16.22
N TRP A 279 3.78 -3.93 15.18
CA TRP A 279 3.41 -5.34 14.97
C TRP A 279 4.54 -6.19 14.40
N PHE A 280 5.54 -5.55 13.77
CA PHE A 280 6.64 -6.25 13.11
C PHE A 280 7.89 -6.26 14.01
N PRO A 281 8.60 -7.40 14.11
CA PRO A 281 9.82 -7.51 14.91
C PRO A 281 10.94 -6.60 14.39
N HIS A 282 10.90 -6.29 13.10
CA HIS A 282 11.82 -5.40 12.41
C HIS A 282 11.04 -4.22 11.84
N ALA A 283 11.29 -3.04 12.39
CA ALA A 283 10.63 -1.82 11.95
C ALA A 283 11.50 -0.61 12.25
N PHE A 284 11.23 0.47 11.53
CA PHE A 284 11.81 1.78 11.76
C PHE A 284 10.70 2.82 11.81
N VAL A 285 10.78 3.74 12.78
CA VAL A 285 9.92 4.92 12.87
C VAL A 285 10.83 6.14 13.01
N GLY A 286 10.71 7.07 12.07
CA GLY A 286 11.55 8.26 12.03
C GLY A 286 10.80 9.55 11.70
N PRO A 287 11.39 10.70 12.06
CA PRO A 287 10.73 12.00 11.89
C PRO A 287 10.73 12.47 10.43
N ILE A 288 9.54 12.75 9.89
CA ILE A 288 9.38 13.31 8.54
C ILE A 288 10.06 14.68 8.36
N CYS A 289 10.20 15.43 9.45
CA CYS A 289 10.82 16.76 9.46
C CYS A 289 12.35 16.74 9.45
N ALA A 290 13.00 15.56 9.45
CA ALA A 290 14.45 15.44 9.35
C ALA A 290 15.00 16.31 8.21
N GLN A 291 16.15 16.95 8.43
CA GLN A 291 16.73 17.86 7.44
C GLN A 291 17.11 17.09 6.17
N TYR A 292 17.69 15.91 6.37
CA TYR A 292 18.02 14.93 5.35
C TYR A 292 17.59 13.54 5.82
N TYR A 293 17.22 12.65 4.89
CA TYR A 293 16.78 11.30 5.23
C TYR A 293 17.92 10.28 5.29
N ASP A 294 19.13 10.67 4.88
CA ASP A 294 20.35 9.89 5.08
C ASP A 294 20.73 9.74 6.56
N GLU A 295 20.31 10.66 7.43
CA GLU A 295 20.52 10.56 8.89
C GLU A 295 19.82 9.35 9.51
N MET A 296 18.76 8.84 8.88
CA MET A 296 17.96 7.70 9.35
C MET A 296 18.36 6.37 8.69
N PHE A 297 19.30 6.42 7.75
CA PHE A 297 19.62 5.32 6.87
C PHE A 297 20.16 4.09 7.59
N ASP A 298 21.14 4.27 8.49
CA ASP A 298 21.77 3.15 9.19
C ASP A 298 20.75 2.34 10.00
N ASP A 299 19.77 3.02 10.61
CA ASP A 299 18.69 2.39 11.38
C ASP A 299 17.69 1.65 10.46
N VAL A 300 17.37 2.21 9.29
CA VAL A 300 16.53 1.54 8.28
C VAL A 300 17.21 0.29 7.75
N VAL A 301 18.50 0.37 7.41
CA VAL A 301 19.27 -0.79 6.95
C VAL A 301 19.35 -1.84 8.05
N ALA A 302 19.62 -1.45 9.29
CA ALA A 302 19.68 -2.38 10.42
C ALA A 302 18.34 -3.10 10.64
N ALA A 303 17.20 -2.42 10.46
CA ALA A 303 15.89 -3.05 10.51
C ALA A 303 15.72 -4.10 9.39
N ILE A 304 16.07 -3.76 8.15
CA ILE A 304 15.97 -4.66 7.00
C ILE A 304 16.92 -5.87 7.15
N GLN A 305 18.17 -5.64 7.54
CA GLN A 305 19.14 -6.69 7.84
C GLN A 305 18.66 -7.62 8.94
N GLY A 306 18.02 -7.09 9.98
CA GLY A 306 17.50 -7.89 11.08
C GLY A 306 16.47 -8.92 10.65
N ALA A 307 15.65 -8.62 9.63
CA ALA A 307 14.64 -9.53 9.09
C ALA A 307 15.22 -10.65 8.20
N CYS A 308 16.50 -10.52 7.82
CA CYS A 308 17.22 -11.48 7.01
C CYS A 308 17.92 -12.52 7.90
N PRO A 309 17.47 -13.78 7.91
CA PRO A 309 18.19 -14.83 8.64
C PRO A 309 19.54 -15.06 7.98
N GLY A 310 20.62 -14.96 8.77
CA GLY A 310 21.98 -15.27 8.35
C GLY A 310 22.31 -16.75 8.29
#